data_AF-A0A959RX54-F1
#
_entry.id   AF-A0A959RX54-F1
#
_cell.length_a   1.000
_cell.length_b   1.000
_cell.length_c   1.000
_cell.angle_alpha   90.00
_cell.angle_beta   90.00
_cell.angle_gamma   90.00
#
_symmetry.space_group_name_H-M   'P 1'
#
loop_
_entity.id
_entity.type
_entity.pdbx_description
1 polymer ?
#
loop_
_entity_poly.entity_id
_entity_poly.type
_entity_poly.pdbx_seq_one_letter_code
_entity_poly.pdbx_strand_id
1 'polypeptide(L)'
;MKSVWFYIYNIIALPLLKIGLYFLSLFDKKIRTGIKGRMRLFENLILNLTDLDRSKKLIWIHSSSLGEFEQAKPIIEQIKRNIDINIL
;
A
#
# COMPACT_ATOMS: atom_id res chain seq x y z
N MET A 1 7.98 -31.34 8.65
CA MET A 1 8.46 -30.77 7.36
C MET A 1 7.88 -29.39 7.06
N LYS A 2 6.55 -29.16 7.14
CA LYS A 2 5.95 -27.82 6.91
C LYS A 2 6.54 -26.71 7.79
N SER A 3 6.79 -27.01 9.07
CA SER A 3 7.37 -26.05 10.01
C SER A 3 8.81 -25.65 9.65
N VAL A 4 9.61 -26.59 9.13
CA VAL A 4 10.99 -26.30 8.68
C VAL A 4 10.97 -25.30 7.52
N TRP A 5 10.13 -25.53 6.52
CA TRP A 5 9.94 -24.59 5.41
C TRP A 5 9.40 -23.24 5.86
N PHE A 6 8.50 -23.23 6.85
CA PHE A 6 8.00 -21.99 7.45
C PHE A 6 9.14 -21.15 8.05
N TYR A 7 10.03 -21.77 8.84
CA TYR A 7 11.16 -21.04 9.43
C TYR A 7 12.18 -20.59 8.38
N ILE A 8 12.51 -21.44 7.40
CA ILE A 8 13.41 -21.06 6.31
C ILE A 8 12.85 -19.86 5.52
N TYR A 9 11.56 -19.90 5.16
CA TYR A 9 10.94 -18.82 4.40
C TYR A 9 10.91 -17.51 5.19
N ASN A 10 10.45 -17.54 6.45
CA ASN A 10 10.22 -16.33 7.23
C ASN A 10 11.49 -15.74 7.85
N ILE A 11 12.45 -16.58 8.27
CA ILE A 11 13.66 -16.14 8.97
C ILE A 11 14.83 -15.92 8.01
N ILE A 12 14.91 -16.69 6.92
CA ILE A 12 16.05 -16.63 6.00
C ILE A 12 15.64 -15.92 4.70
N ALA A 13 14.66 -16.44 3.97
CA ALA A 13 14.34 -15.95 2.64
C ALA A 13 13.79 -14.51 2.64
N LEU A 14 12.80 -14.21 3.48
CA LEU A 14 12.19 -12.87 3.55
C LEU A 14 13.18 -11.78 3.97
N PRO A 15 13.99 -11.96 5.05
CA PRO A 15 14.97 -10.94 5.43
C PRO A 15 16.08 -10.75 4.39
N LEU A 16 16.59 -11.83 3.78
CA LEU A 16 17.58 -11.73 2.72
C LEU A 16 17.04 -10.96 1.50
N LEU A 17 15.81 -11.24 1.08
CA LEU A 17 15.16 -10.50 -0.01
C LEU A 17 15.01 -9.03 0.34
N LYS A 18 14.60 -8.72 1.58
CA LYS A 18 14.49 -7.33 2.05
C LYS A 18 15.83 -6.62 1.98
N ILE A 19 16.89 -7.19 2.54
CA ILE A 19 18.25 -6.63 2.50
C ILE A 19 18.71 -6.43 1.06
N GLY A 20 18.49 -7.42 0.19
CA GLY A 20 18.81 -7.33 -1.24
C GLY A 20 18.09 -6.17 -1.93
N LEU A 21 16.79 -5.99 -1.69
CA LEU A 21 16.03 -4.86 -2.25
C LEU A 21 16.53 -3.51 -1.73
N TYR A 22 16.89 -3.39 -0.45
CA TYR A 22 17.50 -2.17 0.08
C TYR A 22 18.85 -1.87 -0.57
N PHE A 23 19.70 -2.89 -0.75
CA PHE A 23 20.97 -2.73 -1.46
C PHE A 23 20.76 -2.29 -2.92
N LEU A 24 19.88 -2.97 -3.65
CA LEU A 24 19.55 -2.61 -5.04
C LEU A 24 18.95 -1.20 -5.17
N SER A 25 18.26 -0.72 -4.15
CA SER A 25 17.70 0.64 -4.13
C SER A 25 18.76 1.74 -4.19
N LEU A 26 20.01 1.43 -3.83
CA LEU A 26 21.14 2.35 -3.95
C LEU A 26 21.47 2.64 -5.42
N PHE A 27 21.19 1.70 -6.33
CA PHE A 27 21.52 1.78 -7.75
C PHE A 27 20.30 2.05 -8.63
N ASP A 28 19.10 1.62 -8.21
CA ASP A 28 17.87 1.74 -9.01
C ASP A 28 16.85 2.72 -8.38
N LYS A 29 16.48 3.75 -9.14
CA LYS A 29 15.50 4.77 -8.71
C LYS A 29 14.09 4.21 -8.52
N LYS A 30 13.65 3.28 -9.37
CA LYS A 30 12.32 2.65 -9.30
C LYS A 30 12.20 1.81 -8.03
N ILE A 31 13.22 1.01 -7.70
CA ILE A 31 13.26 0.23 -6.45
C ILE A 31 13.23 1.18 -5.24
N ARG A 32 14.05 2.23 -5.26
CA ARG A 32 14.09 3.23 -4.19
C ARG A 32 12.75 3.90 -3.95
N THR A 33 12.08 4.35 -5.00
CA THR A 33 10.74 4.95 -4.89
C THR A 33 9.72 3.94 -4.37
N GLY A 34 9.78 2.69 -4.83
CA GLY A 34 8.91 1.62 -4.35
C GLY A 34 9.09 1.32 -2.85
N ILE A 35 10.33 1.32 -2.34
CA ILE A 35 10.59 1.15 -0.90
C ILE A 35 10.06 2.36 -0.12
N LYS A 36 10.43 3.58 -0.54
CA LYS A 36 9.98 4.82 0.13
C LYS A 36 8.46 4.93 0.21
N GLY A 37 7.75 4.59 -0.87
CA GLY A 37 6.28 4.62 -0.91
C GLY A 37 5.62 3.60 0.03
N ARG A 38 6.28 2.48 0.33
CA ARG A 38 5.73 1.42 1.20
C ARG A 38 6.16 1.53 2.66
N MET A 39 7.24 2.28 2.96
CA MET A 39 7.80 2.38 4.31
C MET A 39 6.79 2.80 5.37
N ARG A 40 5.88 3.73 5.05
CA ARG A 40 4.84 4.23 5.98
C ARG A 40 3.42 3.85 5.54
N LEU A 41 3.27 2.81 4.73
CA LEU A 41 1.97 2.46 4.14
C LEU A 41 0.92 2.20 5.22
N PHE A 42 1.23 1.33 6.19
CA PHE A 42 0.30 0.99 7.27
C PHE A 42 0.09 2.13 8.26
N GLU A 43 1.13 2.89 8.58
CA GLU A 43 1.03 4.08 9.43
C GLU A 43 0.06 5.10 8.81
N ASN A 44 0.25 5.44 7.54
CA ASN A 44 -0.61 6.36 6.81
C ASN A 44 -2.04 5.82 6.70
N LEU A 45 -2.22 4.52 6.46
CA LEU A 45 -3.54 3.90 6.41
C LEU A 45 -4.28 4.03 7.75
N ILE A 46 -3.60 3.75 8.86
CA ILE A 46 -4.19 3.87 10.20
C ILE A 46 -4.57 5.32 10.50
N LEU A 47 -3.69 6.28 10.18
CA LEU A 47 -3.96 7.71 10.36
C LEU A 47 -5.15 8.17 9.50
N ASN A 48 -5.22 7.75 8.23
CA ASN A 48 -6.36 8.09 7.37
C ASN A 48 -7.67 7.50 7.89
N LEU A 49 -7.64 6.31 8.51
CA LEU A 49 -8.82 5.66 9.11
C LEU A 49 -9.29 6.36 10.40
N THR A 50 -8.39 6.98 11.16
CA THR A 50 -8.76 7.74 12.36
C THR A 50 -9.43 9.06 12.03
N ASP A 51 -9.08 9.68 10.90
CA ASP A 51 -9.63 10.97 10.46
C ASP A 51 -11.00 10.86 9.78
N LEU A 52 -11.53 9.64 9.59
CA LEU A 52 -12.84 9.43 8.97
C LEU A 52 -14.00 9.85 9.90
N ASP A 53 -14.90 10.66 9.37
CA ASP A 53 -16.15 11.01 10.03
C ASP A 53 -17.09 9.79 10.06
N ARG A 54 -17.27 9.21 11.25
CA ARG A 54 -18.10 8.00 11.43
C ARG A 54 -19.59 8.21 11.14
N SER A 55 -20.06 9.45 11.02
CA SER A 55 -21.45 9.76 10.64
C SER A 55 -21.69 9.64 9.12
N LYS A 56 -20.63 9.66 8.31
CA LYS A 56 -20.71 9.62 6.85
C LYS A 56 -20.63 8.20 6.30
N LYS A 57 -21.30 7.98 5.17
CA LYS A 57 -21.17 6.73 4.40
C LYS A 57 -19.74 6.58 3.91
N LEU A 58 -19.26 5.34 3.85
CA LEU A 58 -17.94 4.97 3.38
C LEU A 58 -18.03 4.21 2.06
N ILE A 59 -17.31 4.68 1.05
CA ILE A 59 -17.04 3.91 -0.17
C ILE A 59 -15.60 3.40 -0.08
N TRP A 60 -15.44 2.09 -0.18
CA TRP A 60 -14.13 1.45 -0.26
C TRP A 60 -13.86 1.01 -1.70
N ILE A 61 -12.77 1.52 -2.29
CA ILE A 61 -12.41 1.28 -3.68
C ILE A 61 -11.20 0.35 -3.74
N HIS A 62 -11.40 -0.82 -4.32
CA HIS A 62 -10.33 -1.77 -4.60
C HIS A 62 -9.92 -1.70 -6.07
N SER A 63 -8.60 -1.71 -6.31
CA SER A 63 -8.02 -1.79 -7.64
C SER A 63 -7.01 -2.93 -7.67
N SER A 64 -7.07 -3.78 -8.70
CA SER A 64 -6.19 -4.95 -8.79
C SER A 64 -4.78 -4.58 -9.26
N SER A 65 -4.63 -3.40 -9.86
CA SER A 65 -3.36 -2.87 -10.34
C SER A 65 -3.26 -1.34 -10.24
N LEU A 66 -2.04 -0.80 -10.43
CA LEU A 66 -1.83 0.65 -10.51
C LEU A 66 -2.50 1.26 -11.76
N GLY A 67 -2.56 0.51 -12.87
CA GLY A 67 -3.16 1.00 -14.11
C GLY A 67 -4.67 1.23 -13.98
N GLU A 68 -5.36 0.25 -13.39
CA GLU A 68 -6.80 0.38 -13.06
C GLU A 68 -7.06 1.54 -12.10
N PHE A 69 -6.17 1.74 -11.11
CA PHE A 69 -6.30 2.84 -10.15
C PHE A 69 -6.19 4.20 -10.84
N GLU A 70 -5.19 4.39 -11.71
CA GLU A 70 -5.01 5.65 -12.44
C GLU A 70 -6.16 5.93 -13.42
N GLN A 71 -6.76 4.88 -14.00
CA GLN A 71 -7.97 5.01 -14.82
C GLN A 71 -9.19 5.42 -14.00
N ALA A 72 -9.35 4.89 -12.78
CA ALA A 72 -10.47 5.20 -11.89
C ALA A 72 -10.31 6.55 -11.17
N LYS A 73 -9.07 7.01 -10.93
CA LYS A 73 -8.73 8.25 -10.23
C LYS A 73 -9.58 9.47 -10.58
N PRO A 74 -9.81 9.84 -11.86
CA PRO A 74 -10.67 10.99 -12.19
C PRO A 74 -12.10 10.84 -11.67
N ILE A 75 -12.64 9.61 -11.64
CA ILE A 75 -13.98 9.33 -11.10
C ILE A 75 -13.98 9.50 -9.58
N ILE A 76 -12.96 8.97 -8.89
CA ILE A 76 -12.81 9.08 -7.43
C ILE A 76 -12.73 10.55 -7.02
N GLU A 77 -11.95 11.37 -7.74
CA GLU A 77 -11.82 12.81 -7.47
C GLU A 77 -13.15 13.56 -7.67
N GLN A 78 -13.94 13.20 -8.69
CA GLN A 78 -15.26 13.80 -8.91
C GLN A 78 -16.23 13.42 -7.79
N ILE A 79 -16.24 12.16 -7.35
CA ILE A 79 -17.08 11.71 -6.22
C ILE A 79 -16.74 12.50 -4.96
N LYS A 80 -15.43 12.64 -4.65
CA LYS A 80 -14.94 13.37 -3.47
C LYS A 80 -15.32 14.86 -3.48
N ARG A 81 -15.47 15.48 -4.65
CA ARG A 81 -15.82 16.91 -4.78
C ARG A 81 -17.32 17.17 -4.68
N ASN A 82 -18.14 16.25 -5.18
CA ASN A 82 -19.58 16.48 -5.35
C ASN A 82 -20.43 15.85 -4.24
N ILE A 83 -19.87 14.92 -3.46
CA ILE A 83 -20.61 14.16 -2.45
C ILE A 83 -19.85 14.19 -1.13
N ASP A 84 -20.55 14.52 -0.05
CA ASP A 84 -19.98 14.53 1.30
C ASP A 84 -19.98 13.11 1.91
N ILE A 85 -18.98 12.31 1.52
CA ILE A 85 -18.78 10.92 1.97
C ILE A 85 -17.31 10.61 2.26
N ASN A 86 -17.08 9.56 3.04
CA ASN A 86 -15.75 8.98 3.22
C ASN A 86 -15.38 8.12 2.02
N ILE A 87 -14.12 8.19 1.59
CA ILE A 87 -13.57 7.33 0.54
C ILE A 87 -12.27 6.71 1.04
N LEU A 88 -12.12 5.40 0.88
CA LEU A 88 -10.93 4.64 1.22
C LEU A 88 -10.45 3.78 0.05
#